data_AF-A0A7J7T6R2-F1
#
_entry.id   AF-A0A7J7T6R2-F1
#
_cell.length_a   1.000
_cell.length_b   1.000
_cell.length_c   1.000
_cell.angle_alpha   90.00
_cell.angle_beta   90.00
_cell.angle_gamma   90.00
#
_symmetry.space_group_name_H-M   'P 1'
#
loop_
_entity.id
_entity.type
_entity.pdbx_description
1 polymer ?
#
loop_
_entity_poly.entity_id
_entity_poly.type
_entity_poly.pdbx_seq_one_letter_code
_entity_poly.pdbx_strand_id
1 'polypeptide(L)'
;MGYGSQRPIRTPLLSTVTKIKRLQFAQEHKDWTVEHWKKVMWSDESRFQLHHADGRVRIWWKKHESMHPTCVSTTLLAGGGSVTVQGIFSWHDLGPLIRVEQRLNSTTYLSIVADQVHLSC
;
A
#
# COMPACT_ATOMS: atom_id res chain seq x y z
N MET A 1 21.56 -31.37 -1.62
CA MET A 1 21.51 -30.18 -2.50
C MET A 1 20.80 -29.05 -1.77
N GLY A 2 21.52 -27.98 -1.40
CA GLY A 2 21.07 -26.94 -0.45
C GLY A 2 20.19 -25.82 -1.02
N TYR A 3 19.25 -26.16 -1.90
CA TYR A 3 18.28 -25.22 -2.45
C TYR A 3 17.00 -25.26 -1.61
N GLY A 4 16.45 -24.09 -1.28
CA GLY A 4 15.19 -23.96 -0.54
C GLY A 4 14.24 -22.98 -1.20
N SER A 5 12.94 -23.22 -1.04
CA SER A 5 11.91 -22.25 -1.45
C SER A 5 11.96 -21.05 -0.50
N GLN A 6 12.24 -19.86 -1.04
CA GLN A 6 12.28 -18.62 -0.26
C GLN A 6 11.40 -17.55 -0.88
N ARG A 7 11.00 -16.59 -0.03
CA ARG A 7 10.28 -15.40 -0.44
C ARG A 7 11.30 -14.27 -0.61
N PRO A 8 11.40 -13.62 -1.77
CA PRO A 8 12.20 -12.42 -1.89
C PRO A 8 11.62 -11.35 -0.96
N ILE A 9 12.49 -10.69 -0.18
CA ILE A 9 12.10 -9.54 0.63
C ILE A 9 11.83 -8.39 -0.34
N ARG A 10 10.55 -8.04 -0.50
CA ARG A 10 10.13 -6.86 -1.27
C ARG A 10 9.89 -5.72 -0.29
N THR A 11 10.91 -4.91 -0.08
CA THR A 11 10.79 -3.65 0.66
C THR A 11 11.05 -2.49 -0.28
N PRO A 12 10.23 -1.42 -0.23
CA PRO A 12 10.56 -0.21 -0.97
C PRO A 12 11.91 0.33 -0.48
N LEU A 13 12.76 0.73 -1.41
CA LEU A 13 14.00 1.43 -1.07
C LEU A 13 13.62 2.79 -0.47
N LEU A 14 13.86 2.96 0.82
CA LEU A 14 13.57 4.21 1.52
C LEU A 14 14.78 5.16 1.44
N SER A 15 14.54 6.39 0.98
CA SER A 15 15.52 7.46 1.06
C SER A 15 15.84 7.80 2.53
N THR A 16 17.01 8.38 2.79
CA THR A 16 17.39 8.83 4.13
C THR A 16 16.38 9.84 4.70
N VAL A 17 15.90 10.76 3.87
CA VAL A 17 14.87 11.75 4.25
C VAL A 17 13.57 11.06 4.65
N THR A 18 13.12 10.07 3.87
CA THR A 18 11.91 9.30 4.19
C THR A 18 12.05 8.55 5.51
N LYS A 19 13.24 7.99 5.81
CA LYS A 19 13.50 7.31 7.08
C LYS A 19 13.38 8.26 8.27
N ILE A 20 13.98 9.45 8.18
CA ILE A 20 13.91 10.47 9.25
C ILE A 20 12.46 10.89 9.50
N LYS A 21 11.71 11.22 8.44
CA LYS A 21 10.30 11.63 8.57
C LYS A 21 9.43 10.54 9.20
N ARG A 22 9.64 9.26 8.81
CA ARG A 22 8.91 8.13 9.40
C ARG A 22 9.25 7.93 10.87
N LEU A 23 10.53 8.11 11.24
CA LEU A 23 10.96 8.02 12.64
C LEU A 23 10.33 9.15 13.48
N GLN A 24 10.36 10.38 12.96
CA GLN A 24 9.74 11.52 13.64
C GLN A 24 8.24 11.29 13.85
N PHE A 25 7.51 10.88 12.81
CA PHE A 25 6.09 10.55 12.93
C PHE A 25 5.84 9.48 14.01
N ALA A 26 6.64 8.40 14.02
CA ALA A 26 6.53 7.34 15.01
C ALA A 26 6.85 7.81 16.44
N GLN A 27 7.78 8.75 16.61
CA GLN A 27 8.10 9.34 17.91
C GLN A 27 6.97 10.24 18.40
N GLU A 28 6.42 11.10 17.54
CA GLU A 28 5.30 12.00 17.86
C GLU A 28 4.03 11.25 18.28
N HIS A 29 3.80 10.06 17.71
CA HIS A 29 2.60 9.26 17.95
C HIS A 29 2.85 8.05 18.86
N LYS A 30 4.04 7.95 19.49
CA LYS A 30 4.43 6.80 20.32
C LYS A 30 3.50 6.58 21.51
N ASP A 31 3.07 7.66 22.14
CA ASP A 31 2.27 7.64 23.36
C ASP A 31 0.76 7.79 23.08
N TRP A 32 0.35 7.67 21.81
CA TRP A 32 -1.06 7.73 21.44
C TRP A 32 -1.83 6.53 22.00
N THR A 33 -2.86 6.83 22.79
CA THR A 33 -3.80 5.82 23.29
C THR A 33 -4.77 5.37 22.19
N VAL A 34 -5.51 4.28 22.44
CA VAL A 34 -6.54 3.78 21.53
C VAL A 34 -7.57 4.85 21.20
N GLU A 35 -7.93 5.70 22.16
CA GLU A 35 -8.88 6.81 21.98
C GLU A 35 -8.38 7.87 20.99
N HIS A 36 -7.06 8.06 20.89
CA HIS A 36 -6.48 8.93 19.87
C HIS A 36 -6.58 8.28 18.49
N TRP A 37 -6.25 7.00 18.38
CA TRP A 37 -6.36 6.25 17.11
C TRP A 37 -7.81 6.14 16.61
N LYS A 38 -8.80 6.08 17.51
CA LYS A 38 -10.23 6.10 17.17
C LYS A 38 -10.67 7.34 16.39
N LYS A 39 -9.95 8.45 16.56
CA LYS A 39 -10.22 9.73 15.88
C LYS A 39 -9.57 9.82 14.50
N VAL A 40 -8.74 8.85 14.12
CA VAL A 40 -8.05 8.84 12.82
C VAL A 40 -8.96 8.23 11.76
N MET A 41 -9.11 8.95 10.65
CA MET A 41 -9.71 8.45 9.44
C MET A 41 -8.60 8.08 8.45
N TRP A 42 -8.61 6.83 8.00
CA TRP A 42 -7.64 6.27 7.08
C TRP A 42 -8.22 6.25 5.67
N SER A 43 -7.42 6.61 4.68
CA SER A 43 -7.79 6.53 3.27
C SER A 43 -6.63 5.95 2.48
N ASP A 44 -6.91 5.07 1.53
CA ASP A 44 -5.89 4.58 0.60
C ASP A 44 -6.49 4.25 -0.77
N GLU A 45 -5.63 4.22 -1.77
CA GLU A 45 -5.94 3.80 -3.13
C GLU A 45 -5.31 2.43 -3.38
N SER A 46 -6.14 1.45 -3.74
CA SER A 46 -5.66 0.12 -4.10
C SER A 46 -5.99 -0.20 -5.54
N ARG A 47 -5.03 -0.78 -6.25
CA ARG A 47 -5.17 -1.21 -7.64
C ARG A 47 -5.12 -2.73 -7.72
N PHE A 48 -6.21 -3.32 -8.18
CA PHE A 48 -6.35 -4.75 -8.38
C PHE A 48 -6.18 -5.11 -9.84
N GLN A 49 -5.27 -6.04 -10.14
CA GLN A 49 -5.06 -6.53 -11.51
C GLN A 49 -6.14 -7.55 -11.88
N LEU A 50 -6.72 -7.45 -13.09
CA LEU A 50 -7.77 -8.37 -13.52
C LEU A 50 -7.22 -9.69 -14.08
N HIS A 51 -6.07 -9.64 -14.75
CA HIS A 51 -5.51 -10.80 -15.48
C HIS A 51 -4.20 -11.34 -14.92
N HIS A 52 -3.62 -10.69 -13.91
CA HIS A 52 -2.45 -11.20 -13.20
C HIS A 52 -2.80 -11.37 -11.73
N ALA A 53 -2.36 -12.46 -11.12
CA ALA A 53 -2.37 -12.52 -9.67
C ALA A 53 -1.35 -11.48 -9.18
N ASP A 54 -1.77 -10.55 -8.32
CA ASP A 54 -0.89 -9.68 -7.51
C ASP A 54 -0.03 -10.50 -6.50
N GLY A 55 0.11 -11.80 -6.76
CA GLY A 55 0.51 -12.85 -5.86
C GLY A 55 2.02 -13.07 -5.74
N ARG A 56 2.34 -13.75 -4.65
CA ARG A 56 3.67 -14.00 -4.09
C ARG A 56 4.46 -14.99 -4.96
N VAL A 57 5.31 -14.47 -5.84
CA VAL A 57 6.32 -15.28 -6.56
C VAL A 57 7.30 -15.89 -5.55
N ARG A 58 7.40 -17.23 -5.52
CA ARG A 58 8.44 -17.95 -4.77
C ARG A 58 9.58 -18.27 -5.70
N ILE A 59 10.80 -18.16 -5.20
CA ILE A 59 12.02 -18.47 -5.94
C ILE A 59 12.85 -19.51 -5.18
N TRP A 60 13.63 -20.30 -5.92
CA TRP A 60 14.45 -21.39 -5.40
C TRP A 60 15.92 -20.98 -5.45
N TRP A 61 16.61 -20.86 -4.31
CA TRP A 61 18.04 -20.47 -4.28
C TRP A 61 18.82 -21.03 -3.08
N LYS A 62 20.16 -20.86 -3.09
CA LYS A 62 21.06 -21.16 -1.96
C LYS A 62 21.12 -19.98 -0.98
N LYS A 63 21.31 -20.26 0.32
CA LYS A 63 21.14 -19.34 1.47
C LYS A 63 22.11 -18.13 1.53
N HIS A 64 23.01 -17.92 0.56
CA HIS A 64 24.13 -16.97 0.68
C HIS A 64 24.32 -16.01 -0.52
N GLU A 65 23.37 -15.93 -1.46
CA GLU A 65 23.48 -15.12 -2.70
C GLU A 65 22.44 -13.98 -2.79
N SER A 66 22.05 -13.39 -1.65
CA SER A 66 20.79 -12.63 -1.52
C SER A 66 20.65 -11.30 -2.26
N MET A 67 21.50 -10.94 -3.22
CA MET A 67 21.43 -9.67 -3.97
C MET A 67 22.01 -9.74 -5.41
N HIS A 68 21.71 -10.79 -6.21
CA HIS A 68 22.11 -10.79 -7.63
C HIS A 68 21.03 -10.16 -8.54
N PRO A 69 21.36 -9.18 -9.42
CA PRO A 69 20.40 -8.41 -10.22
C PRO A 69 19.57 -9.22 -11.25
N THR A 70 19.97 -10.45 -11.59
CA THR A 70 19.13 -11.36 -12.40
C THR A 70 17.91 -11.92 -11.65
N CYS A 71 17.78 -11.70 -10.34
CA CYS A 71 16.64 -12.14 -9.53
C CYS A 71 15.49 -11.10 -9.45
N VAL A 72 15.57 -10.00 -10.20
CA VAL A 72 14.51 -8.99 -10.29
C VAL A 72 13.55 -9.39 -11.42
N SER A 73 12.35 -9.85 -11.05
CA SER A 73 11.27 -10.09 -12.02
C SER A 73 10.82 -8.74 -12.58
N THR A 74 11.05 -8.53 -13.87
CA THR A 74 10.58 -7.36 -14.60
C THR A 74 9.05 -7.42 -14.68
N THR A 75 8.38 -6.49 -14.00
CA THR A 75 6.93 -6.28 -14.12
C THR A 75 6.62 -5.81 -15.54
N LEU A 76 6.17 -6.71 -16.41
CA LEU A 76 5.65 -6.37 -17.72
C LEU A 76 4.38 -5.54 -17.54
N LEU A 77 4.41 -4.31 -18.01
CA LEU A 77 3.26 -3.41 -18.06
C LEU A 77 2.41 -3.71 -19.30
N ALA A 78 1.11 -3.43 -19.13
CA ALA A 78 0.12 -3.16 -20.18
C ALA A 78 -0.43 -4.38 -20.95
N GLY A 79 -1.62 -4.81 -20.54
CA GLY A 79 -2.48 -5.71 -21.32
C GLY A 79 -3.65 -6.27 -20.50
N GLY A 80 -3.47 -6.31 -19.18
CA GLY A 80 -4.36 -7.06 -18.29
C GLY A 80 -5.57 -6.32 -17.69
N GLY A 81 -5.73 -5.01 -17.91
CA GLY A 81 -6.72 -4.20 -17.19
C GLY A 81 -6.50 -4.17 -15.67
N SER A 82 -6.98 -3.11 -15.01
CA SER A 82 -6.95 -3.02 -13.55
C SER A 82 -8.13 -2.22 -13.04
N VAL A 83 -8.63 -2.58 -11.87
CA VAL A 83 -9.62 -1.79 -11.15
C VAL A 83 -8.90 -1.07 -10.02
N THR A 84 -8.94 0.25 -10.05
CA THR A 84 -8.51 1.10 -8.95
C THR A 84 -9.72 1.44 -8.09
N VAL A 85 -9.57 1.32 -6.78
CA VAL A 85 -10.57 1.73 -5.80
C VAL A 85 -9.94 2.63 -4.76
N GLN A 86 -10.70 3.62 -4.30
CA GLN A 86 -10.39 4.41 -3.13
C GLN A 86 -11.33 4.00 -2.01
N GLY A 87 -10.77 3.71 -0.83
CA GLY A 87 -11.53 3.42 0.37
C GLY A 87 -11.15 4.39 1.48
N ILE A 88 -12.12 4.73 2.31
CA ILE A 88 -11.90 5.45 3.57
C ILE A 88 -12.52 4.62 4.68
N PHE A 89 -11.86 4.54 5.83
CA PHE A 89 -12.40 3.89 7.01
C PHE A 89 -11.87 4.54 8.28
N SER A 90 -12.65 4.46 9.34
CA SER A 90 -12.23 4.84 10.69
C SER A 90 -12.27 3.62 11.61
N TRP A 91 -12.01 3.83 12.89
CA TRP A 91 -12.25 2.78 13.88
C TRP A 91 -13.72 2.37 13.97
N HIS A 92 -14.63 3.32 13.76
CA HIS A 92 -16.05 3.14 14.02
C HIS A 92 -16.78 2.59 12.82
N ASP A 93 -16.42 3.06 11.62
CA ASP A 93 -17.19 2.81 10.41
C ASP A 93 -16.29 2.58 9.20
N LEU A 94 -16.82 1.80 8.25
CA LEU A 94 -16.25 1.65 6.92
C LEU A 94 -16.96 2.63 5.99
N GLY A 95 -16.18 3.53 5.39
CA GLY A 95 -16.66 4.39 4.32
C GLY A 95 -16.84 3.59 3.01
N PRO A 96 -17.46 4.21 1.99
CA PRO A 96 -17.73 3.53 0.74
C PRO A 96 -16.43 3.28 -0.03
N LEU A 97 -16.40 2.14 -0.72
CA LEU A 97 -15.33 1.80 -1.65
C LEU A 97 -15.69 2.34 -3.04
N ILE A 98 -15.03 3.40 -3.47
CA ILE A 98 -15.33 4.10 -4.72
C ILE A 98 -14.40 3.60 -5.81
N ARG A 99 -14.96 3.10 -6.90
CA ARG A 99 -14.18 2.80 -8.11
C ARG A 99 -13.70 4.09 -8.73
N VAL A 100 -12.39 4.19 -8.96
CA VAL A 100 -11.78 5.32 -9.65
C VAL A 100 -11.50 4.91 -11.09
N GLU A 101 -12.18 5.55 -12.04
CA GLU A 101 -12.08 5.20 -13.47
C GLU A 101 -10.83 5.75 -14.15
N GLN A 102 -10.28 6.85 -13.63
CA GLN A 102 -9.09 7.52 -14.14
C GLN A 102 -8.11 7.81 -13.00
N ARG A 103 -6.97 8.43 -13.31
CA ARG A 103 -6.03 8.88 -12.28
C ARG A 103 -6.73 9.86 -11.34
N LEU A 104 -6.72 9.59 -10.03
CA LEU A 104 -7.19 10.55 -9.02
C LEU A 104 -6.44 11.86 -9.20
N ASN A 105 -7.20 12.93 -9.47
CA ASN A 105 -6.70 14.29 -9.42
C ASN A 105 -7.03 14.88 -8.04
N SER A 106 -6.42 16.02 -7.70
CA SER A 106 -6.61 16.64 -6.40
C SER A 106 -8.06 17.06 -6.13
N THR A 107 -8.78 17.52 -7.15
CA THR A 107 -10.17 18.00 -7.00
C THR A 107 -11.15 16.86 -6.74
N THR A 108 -11.05 15.77 -7.49
CA THR A 108 -11.83 14.54 -7.31
C THR A 108 -11.50 13.87 -5.97
N TYR A 109 -10.23 13.90 -5.54
CA TYR A 109 -9.87 13.42 -4.21
C TYR A 109 -10.54 14.25 -3.11
N LEU A 110 -10.50 15.57 -3.21
CA LEU A 110 -11.12 16.46 -2.23
C LEU A 110 -12.63 16.31 -2.19
N SER A 111 -13.30 16.11 -3.33
CA SER A 111 -14.75 15.86 -3.33
C SER A 111 -15.09 14.54 -2.65
N ILE A 112 -14.33 13.47 -2.91
CA ILE A 112 -14.52 12.16 -2.26
C ILE A 112 -14.34 12.26 -0.75
N VAL A 113 -13.30 12.96 -0.28
CA VAL A 113 -13.06 13.14 1.16
C VAL A 113 -14.14 14.02 1.79
N ALA A 114 -14.52 15.13 1.15
CA ALA A 114 -15.53 16.05 1.68
C ALA A 114 -16.89 15.34 1.87
N ASP A 115 -17.35 14.61 0.86
CA ASP A 115 -18.62 13.89 0.92
C ASP A 115 -18.65 12.85 2.05
N GLN A 116 -17.51 12.21 2.33
CA GLN A 116 -17.43 11.12 3.31
C GLN A 116 -17.17 11.59 4.75
N VAL A 117 -16.41 12.67 4.93
CA VAL A 117 -16.19 13.28 6.24
C VAL A 117 -17.49 13.89 6.78
N HIS A 118 -18.33 14.48 5.91
CA HIS A 118 -19.62 15.05 6.34
C HIS A 118 -20.68 14.03 6.74
N LEU A 119 -20.61 12.79 6.24
CA LEU A 119 -21.57 11.71 6.56
C LEU A 119 -21.25 10.99 7.88
N SER A 120 -20.11 11.28 8.50
CA SER A 120 -19.59 10.59 9.69
C SER A 120 -19.65 11.44 10.97
N CYS A 121 -20.32 12.61 10.92
CA CYS A 121 -20.46 13.57 12.01
C CYS A 121 -21.84 13.54 12.65
#